data_AF-A0A537SFC2-F1
#
_entry.id   AF-A0A537SFC2-F1
#
_cell.length_a   1.000
_cell.length_b   1.000
_cell.length_c   1.000
_cell.angle_alpha   90.00
_cell.angle_beta   90.00
_cell.angle_gamma   90.00
#
_symmetry.space_group_name_H-M   'P 1'
#
loop_
_entity.id
_entity.type
_entity.pdbx_description
1 polymer ?
#
loop_
_entity_poly.entity_id
_entity_poly.type
_entity_poly.pdbx_seq_one_letter_code
_entity_poly.pdbx_strand_id
1 'polypeptide(L)'
;MSANSLRRRLVRACLCCDPPRAPAQPARRSFLIGAAATGFVLGRVPPAAAQAPVAKTRIDVHHHFLPQFHVDAMMAPGRRAAGSPPRWSPASSLEEMDKSGIATAVLSIVQPGVWFGDNVEEARGLARQLNDYGARLVRDHPGRFGLFAVIAPPDVQGSLNEIE
;
A
#
# COMPACT_ATOMS: atom_id res chain seq x y z
N MET A 1 25.37 -35.33 11.05
CA MET A 1 24.46 -35.59 9.92
C MET A 1 23.29 -34.62 10.04
N SER A 2 23.29 -33.56 9.21
CA SER A 2 22.46 -32.36 9.41
C SER A 2 21.25 -32.37 8.49
N ALA A 3 20.05 -32.38 9.08
CA ALA A 3 18.75 -32.44 8.44
C ALA A 3 18.30 -31.10 7.81
N ASN A 4 19.21 -30.39 7.13
CA ASN A 4 18.95 -29.01 6.68
C ASN A 4 19.00 -28.81 5.16
N SER A 5 19.23 -29.86 4.36
CA SER A 5 19.33 -29.76 2.89
C SER A 5 18.00 -29.98 2.16
N LEU A 6 17.01 -30.62 2.79
CA LEU A 6 15.74 -30.97 2.14
C LEU A 6 14.68 -29.86 2.17
N ARG A 7 14.77 -28.90 3.11
CA ARG A 7 13.79 -27.80 3.24
C ARG A 7 13.96 -26.69 2.19
N ARG A 8 15.10 -26.63 1.50
CA ARG A 8 15.41 -25.58 0.50
C ARG A 8 14.93 -25.90 -0.93
N ARG A 9 14.51 -27.13 -1.22
CA ARG A 9 14.10 -27.52 -2.59
C ARG A 9 12.63 -27.24 -2.92
N LEU A 10 11.75 -27.13 -1.93
CA LEU A 10 10.31 -26.96 -2.18
C LEU A 10 9.86 -25.53 -2.49
N VAL A 11 10.71 -24.52 -2.24
CA VAL A 11 10.33 -23.09 -2.39
C VAL A 11 10.83 -22.49 -3.72
N ARG A 12 11.62 -23.23 -4.51
CA ARG A 12 12.21 -22.74 -5.78
C ARG A 12 11.25 -22.72 -6.98
N ALA A 13 10.00 -23.14 -6.82
CA ALA A 13 9.03 -23.22 -7.92
C ALA A 13 8.06 -22.02 -7.99
N CYS A 14 8.12 -21.06 -7.05
CA CYS A 14 7.27 -19.86 -7.09
C CYS A 14 7.96 -18.78 -7.93
N LEU A 15 7.34 -18.38 -9.05
CA LEU A 15 7.73 -17.20 -9.87
C LEU A 15 7.67 -15.86 -9.10
N CYS A 16 7.26 -15.94 -7.83
CA CYS A 16 7.06 -14.90 -6.85
C CYS A 16 8.39 -14.41 -6.24
N CYS A 17 9.41 -15.29 -6.18
CA CYS A 17 10.61 -15.07 -5.36
C CYS A 17 11.92 -14.95 -6.16
N ASP A 18 11.92 -15.27 -7.46
CA ASP A 18 13.06 -15.02 -8.35
C ASP A 18 12.70 -13.84 -9.28
N PRO A 19 13.17 -12.61 -9.01
CA PRO A 19 13.11 -11.58 -10.03
C PRO A 19 13.96 -12.05 -11.23
N PRO A 20 13.55 -11.79 -12.48
CA PRO A 20 14.41 -12.06 -13.62
C PRO A 20 15.75 -11.37 -13.38
N ARG A 21 16.85 -12.12 -13.52
CA ARG A 21 18.20 -11.57 -13.48
C ARG A 21 18.26 -10.43 -14.49
N ALA A 22 18.25 -9.19 -13.99
CA ALA A 22 18.54 -8.05 -14.82
C ALA A 22 19.93 -8.28 -15.45
N PRO A 23 20.12 -8.01 -16.75
CA PRO A 23 21.46 -8.00 -17.31
C PRO A 23 22.31 -7.06 -16.45
N ALA A 24 23.51 -7.52 -16.07
CA ALA A 24 24.41 -6.79 -15.20
C ALA A 24 24.55 -5.35 -15.72
N GLN A 25 23.98 -4.39 -14.99
CA GLN A 25 24.23 -2.99 -15.31
C GLN A 25 25.71 -2.74 -15.00
N PRO A 26 26.50 -2.18 -15.94
CA PRO A 26 27.85 -1.77 -15.63
C PRO A 26 27.78 -0.79 -14.45
N ALA A 27 28.62 -1.04 -13.44
CA ALA A 27 28.65 -0.25 -12.23
C ALA A 27 28.74 1.25 -12.57
N ARG A 28 27.86 2.06 -11.99
CA ARG A 28 27.83 3.54 -12.11
C ARG A 28 29.14 4.25 -11.69
N ARG A 29 30.18 3.51 -11.32
CA ARG A 29 31.43 4.02 -10.75
C ARG A 29 32.60 4.08 -11.73
N SER A 30 32.40 3.76 -13.01
CA SER A 30 33.51 3.71 -13.99
C SER A 30 33.50 4.82 -15.06
N PHE A 31 32.63 5.84 -14.97
CA PHE A 31 32.53 6.85 -16.04
C PHE A 31 33.37 8.14 -15.82
N LEU A 32 34.33 8.15 -14.89
CA LEU A 32 35.20 9.32 -14.67
C LEU A 32 36.70 9.05 -14.87
N ILE A 33 37.07 8.03 -15.65
CA ILE A 33 38.46 7.83 -16.06
C ILE A 33 38.49 7.62 -17.57
N GLY A 34 38.59 8.73 -18.31
CA GLY A 34 38.69 8.68 -19.77
C GLY A 34 38.43 10.00 -20.50
N ALA A 35 38.89 11.13 -19.96
CA ALA A 35 38.93 12.39 -20.71
C ALA A 35 40.36 12.96 -20.65
N ALA A 36 41.31 12.22 -21.22
CA ALA A 36 42.64 12.74 -21.52
C ALA A 36 42.97 12.37 -22.97
N ALA A 37 42.94 13.41 -23.83
CA ALA A 37 43.57 13.51 -25.14
C ALA A 37 43.20 12.48 -26.24
N THR A 38 42.34 12.89 -27.19
CA THR A 38 42.63 12.96 -28.65
C THR A 38 41.35 13.27 -29.47
N GLY A 39 41.43 14.28 -30.35
CA GLY A 39 40.56 14.43 -31.53
C GLY A 39 39.15 15.01 -31.32
N PHE A 40 38.94 16.25 -31.77
CA PHE A 40 37.61 16.80 -32.03
C PHE A 40 36.97 16.04 -33.21
N VAL A 41 36.28 14.93 -32.95
CA VAL A 41 35.31 14.37 -33.89
C VAL A 41 33.98 15.05 -33.56
N LEU A 42 33.44 15.83 -34.52
CA LEU A 42 32.10 16.42 -34.49
C LEU A 42 31.01 15.32 -34.62
N GLY A 43 31.09 14.30 -33.78
CA GLY A 43 30.10 13.23 -33.67
C GLY A 43 28.98 13.69 -32.76
N ARG A 44 27.77 13.82 -33.32
CA ARG A 44 26.55 14.10 -32.57
C ARG A 44 26.30 12.95 -31.57
N VAL A 45 26.58 13.19 -30.30
CA VAL A 45 26.20 12.28 -29.21
C VAL A 45 24.67 12.17 -29.23
N PRO A 46 24.08 10.99 -29.44
CA PRO A 46 22.64 10.84 -29.35
C PRO A 46 22.22 11.23 -27.92
N PRO A 47 21.15 12.02 -27.74
CA PRO A 47 20.67 12.33 -26.41
C PRO A 47 20.42 11.01 -25.68
N ALA A 48 20.98 10.87 -24.47
CA ALA A 48 20.71 9.73 -23.62
C ALA A 48 19.18 9.63 -23.47
N ALA A 49 18.59 8.56 -24.00
CA ALA A 49 17.17 8.31 -23.85
C ALA A 49 16.90 8.21 -22.34
N ALA A 50 16.11 9.14 -21.80
CA ALA A 50 15.66 9.04 -20.43
C ALA A 50 14.93 7.70 -20.27
N GLN A 51 15.38 6.85 -19.35
CA GLN A 51 14.65 5.64 -19.01
C GLN A 51 13.23 6.04 -18.61
N ALA A 52 12.23 5.43 -19.25
CA ALA A 52 10.85 5.59 -18.84
C ALA A 52 10.73 5.21 -17.34
N PRO A 53 9.96 5.96 -16.54
CA PRO A 53 9.73 5.61 -15.15
C PRO A 53 9.18 4.18 -15.09
N VAL A 54 9.78 3.37 -14.21
CA VAL A 54 9.32 1.99 -13.99
C VAL A 54 7.86 2.05 -13.57
N ALA A 55 6.98 1.38 -14.30
CA ALA A 55 5.57 1.31 -13.96
C ALA A 55 5.40 0.72 -12.55
N LYS A 56 4.58 1.35 -11.71
CA LYS A 56 4.19 0.80 -10.41
C LYS A 56 3.30 -0.42 -10.69
N THR A 57 3.64 -1.58 -10.13
CA THR A 57 2.89 -2.84 -10.38
C THR A 57 2.41 -3.53 -9.10
N ARG A 58 2.79 -3.04 -7.91
CA ARG A 58 2.44 -3.68 -6.64
C ARG A 58 1.02 -3.28 -6.22
N ILE A 59 0.27 -4.27 -5.73
CA ILE A 59 -1.02 -4.06 -5.08
C ILE A 59 -0.83 -4.36 -3.59
N ASP A 60 -1.13 -3.37 -2.74
CA ASP A 60 -1.15 -3.51 -1.30
C ASP A 60 -2.57 -3.85 -0.84
N VAL A 61 -2.76 -4.99 -0.19
CA VAL A 61 -4.06 -5.45 0.30
C VAL A 61 -4.21 -5.30 1.82
N HIS A 62 -3.21 -4.73 2.49
CA HIS A 62 -3.21 -4.47 3.92
C HIS A 62 -2.90 -2.99 4.18
N HIS A 63 -3.74 -2.11 3.63
CA HIS A 63 -3.56 -0.67 3.77
C HIS A 63 -4.64 -0.08 4.67
N HIS A 64 -4.25 0.34 5.88
CA HIS A 64 -5.21 0.97 6.80
C HIS A 64 -5.43 2.44 6.46
N PHE A 65 -6.69 2.86 6.40
CA PHE A 65 -7.07 4.27 6.42
C PHE A 65 -7.63 4.64 7.80
N LEU A 66 -7.28 5.84 8.26
CA LEU A 66 -7.65 6.32 9.60
C LEU A 66 -8.16 7.76 9.50
N PRO A 67 -9.40 7.97 9.02
CA PRO A 67 -10.00 9.29 9.05
C PRO A 67 -10.21 9.74 10.50
N GLN A 68 -10.14 11.05 10.75
CA GLN A 68 -10.17 11.59 12.11
C GLN A 68 -11.43 11.17 12.89
N PHE A 69 -12.60 11.11 12.24
CA PHE A 69 -13.83 10.67 12.91
C PHE A 69 -13.77 9.22 13.42
N HIS A 70 -13.00 8.34 12.76
CA HIS A 70 -12.80 6.96 13.24
C HIS A 70 -11.86 6.93 14.45
N VAL A 71 -10.81 7.76 14.42
CA VAL A 71 -9.93 7.96 15.57
C VAL A 71 -10.71 8.50 16.76
N ASP A 72 -11.56 9.50 16.56
CA ASP A 72 -12.36 10.11 17.62
C ASP A 72 -13.33 9.09 18.25
N ALA A 73 -13.99 8.26 17.42
CA ALA A 73 -14.86 7.19 17.90
C ALA A 73 -14.09 6.13 18.72
N MET A 74 -12.91 5.72 18.24
CA MET A 74 -12.06 4.75 18.94
C MET A 74 -11.48 5.29 20.25
N MET A 75 -11.22 6.59 20.32
CA MET A 75 -10.59 7.26 21.47
C MET A 75 -11.59 7.92 22.43
N ALA A 76 -12.90 7.73 22.21
CA ALA A 76 -13.94 8.27 23.07
C ALA A 76 -13.78 7.78 24.53
N PRO A 77 -14.23 8.55 25.54
CA PRO A 77 -14.15 8.16 26.94
C PRO A 77 -14.76 6.77 27.18
N GLY A 78 -14.05 5.90 27.90
CA GLY A 78 -14.49 4.53 28.20
C GLY A 78 -14.09 3.48 27.17
N ARG A 79 -13.48 3.86 26.04
CA ARG A 79 -12.94 2.91 25.04
C ARG A 79 -11.58 2.35 25.47
N ARG A 80 -11.33 1.08 25.17
CA ARG A 80 -10.02 0.42 25.37
C ARG A 80 -9.13 0.68 24.16
N ALA A 81 -8.41 1.80 24.16
CA ALA A 81 -7.42 2.08 23.13
C ALA A 81 -6.05 1.47 23.50
N ALA A 82 -5.42 0.78 22.55
CA ALA A 82 -4.06 0.24 22.72
C ALA A 82 -2.95 1.31 22.59
N GLY A 83 -3.33 2.58 22.46
CA GLY A 83 -2.45 3.72 22.23
C GLY A 83 -3.05 4.69 21.21
N SER A 84 -2.38 5.82 21.00
CA SER A 84 -2.80 6.78 19.97
C SER A 84 -2.42 6.27 18.58
N PRO A 85 -3.37 6.19 17.63
CA PRO A 85 -3.05 5.79 16.27
C PRO A 85 -2.14 6.82 15.57
N PRO A 86 -1.42 6.41 14.51
CA PRO A 86 -0.64 7.34 13.71
C PRO A 86 -1.56 8.37 13.05
N ARG A 87 -1.03 9.58 12.83
CA ARG A 87 -1.71 10.56 11.96
C ARG A 87 -1.77 10.01 10.54
N TRP A 88 -2.90 10.19 9.89
CA TRP A 88 -3.13 9.71 8.54
C TRP A 88 -3.88 10.77 7.73
N SER A 89 -3.55 10.85 6.45
CA SER A 89 -4.28 11.60 5.45
C SER A 89 -4.20 10.88 4.10
N PRO A 90 -5.14 11.13 3.17
CA PRO A 90 -5.04 10.60 1.81
C PRO A 90 -3.72 11.00 1.13
N ALA A 91 -3.28 12.25 1.34
CA ALA A 91 -2.03 12.76 0.77
C ALA A 91 -0.80 11.99 1.27
N SER A 92 -0.69 11.78 2.58
CA SER A 92 0.43 11.02 3.17
C SER A 92 0.41 9.55 2.74
N SER A 93 -0.77 8.96 2.58
CA SER A 93 -0.91 7.58 2.07
C SER A 93 -0.44 7.46 0.62
N LEU A 94 -0.86 8.37 -0.26
CA LEU A 94 -0.41 8.41 -1.66
C LEU A 94 1.10 8.63 -1.78
N GLU A 95 1.67 9.50 -0.96
CA GLU A 95 3.12 9.74 -0.91
C GLU A 95 3.88 8.46 -0.54
N GLU A 96 3.40 7.72 0.46
CA GLU A 96 4.04 6.48 0.89
C GLU A 96 3.89 5.36 -0.15
N MET A 97 2.72 5.26 -0.79
CA MET A 97 2.51 4.37 -1.93
C MET A 97 3.51 4.66 -3.05
N ASP A 98 3.73 5.94 -3.36
CA ASP A 98 4.64 6.37 -4.41
C ASP A 98 6.10 6.00 -4.10
N LYS A 99 6.54 6.20 -2.85
CA LYS A 99 7.87 5.81 -2.38
C LYS A 99 8.08 4.29 -2.39
N SER A 100 7.03 3.53 -2.07
CA SER A 100 7.08 2.06 -1.96
C SER A 100 6.80 1.32 -3.28
N GLY A 101 6.50 2.05 -4.36
CA GLY A 101 6.19 1.47 -5.66
C GLY A 101 4.83 0.75 -5.71
N ILE A 102 3.90 1.14 -4.83
CA ILE A 102 2.53 0.63 -4.77
C ILE A 102 1.67 1.37 -5.78
N ALA A 103 1.10 0.63 -6.73
CA ALA A 103 0.18 1.17 -7.72
C ALA A 103 -1.19 1.42 -7.09
N THR A 104 -1.71 0.38 -6.42
CA THR A 104 -3.05 0.35 -5.84
C THR A 104 -2.99 -0.15 -4.41
N ALA A 105 -3.69 0.50 -3.50
CA ALA A 105 -3.89 0.06 -2.13
C ALA A 105 -5.37 -0.25 -1.89
N VAL A 106 -5.69 -1.44 -1.38
CA VAL A 106 -7.03 -1.83 -0.97
C VAL A 106 -7.20 -1.44 0.49
N LEU A 107 -8.04 -0.43 0.72
CA LEU A 107 -8.25 0.17 2.02
C LEU A 107 -9.04 -0.77 2.94
N SER A 108 -8.62 -0.83 4.21
CA SER A 108 -9.33 -1.51 5.30
C SER A 108 -9.24 -0.70 6.59
N ILE A 109 -10.12 -0.93 7.54
CA ILE A 109 -10.07 -0.23 8.83
C ILE A 109 -9.12 -0.91 9.81
N VAL A 110 -8.55 -0.12 10.72
CA VAL A 110 -7.72 -0.63 11.80
C VAL A 110 -8.57 -1.26 12.92
N GLN A 111 -7.97 -2.15 13.69
CA GLN A 111 -8.52 -2.62 14.96
C GLN A 111 -8.83 -1.43 15.92
N PRO A 112 -9.89 -1.51 16.74
CA PRO A 112 -10.78 -2.66 16.98
C PRO A 112 -11.92 -2.80 15.95
N GLY A 113 -11.95 -1.97 14.91
CA GLY A 113 -13.03 -1.93 13.93
C GLY A 113 -14.08 -0.89 14.29
N VAL A 114 -15.37 -1.28 14.22
CA VAL A 114 -16.52 -0.42 14.51
C VAL A 114 -17.32 -0.83 15.76
N TRP A 115 -17.05 -2.01 16.31
CA TRP A 115 -17.75 -2.52 17.48
C TRP A 115 -16.93 -2.31 18.74
N PHE A 116 -17.52 -1.63 19.72
CA PHE A 116 -16.85 -1.29 20.98
C PHE A 116 -17.45 -1.97 22.21
N GLY A 117 -18.47 -2.81 22.05
CA GLY A 117 -18.98 -3.70 23.10
C GLY A 117 -20.41 -3.44 23.57
N ASP A 118 -21.00 -2.29 23.25
CA ASP A 118 -22.21 -1.80 23.93
C ASP A 118 -23.29 -1.18 23.02
N ASN A 119 -22.97 -0.76 21.80
CA ASN A 119 -23.91 0.00 20.96
C ASN A 119 -23.89 -0.41 19.48
N VAL A 120 -24.96 -1.08 19.05
CA VAL A 120 -25.10 -1.57 17.66
C VAL A 120 -25.37 -0.44 16.68
N GLU A 121 -26.19 0.53 17.07
CA GLU A 121 -26.56 1.66 16.21
C GLU A 121 -25.34 2.54 15.90
N GLU A 122 -24.49 2.76 16.90
CA GLU A 122 -23.20 3.44 16.72
C GLU A 122 -22.29 2.67 15.75
N ALA A 123 -22.16 1.35 15.93
CA ALA A 123 -21.34 0.52 15.04
C ALA A 123 -21.84 0.55 13.59
N ARG A 124 -23.17 0.50 13.39
CA ARG A 124 -23.80 0.60 12.06
C ARG A 124 -23.55 1.97 11.42
N GLY A 125 -23.77 3.04 12.17
CA GLY A 125 -23.54 4.41 11.70
C GLY A 125 -22.06 4.64 11.32
N LEU A 126 -21.14 4.15 12.14
CA LEU A 126 -19.70 4.27 11.87
C LEU A 126 -19.28 3.43 10.66
N ALA A 127 -19.80 2.21 10.50
CA ALA A 127 -19.55 1.38 9.31
C ALA A 127 -19.97 2.11 8.03
N ARG A 128 -21.20 2.64 7.99
CA ARG A 128 -21.70 3.42 6.85
C ARG A 128 -20.81 4.62 6.55
N GLN A 129 -20.45 5.39 7.58
CA GLN A 129 -19.61 6.58 7.42
C GLN A 129 -18.21 6.24 6.86
N LEU A 130 -17.61 5.14 7.31
CA LEU A 130 -16.33 4.64 6.83
C LEU A 130 -16.43 4.16 5.38
N ASN A 131 -17.48 3.42 5.02
CA ASN A 131 -17.74 2.97 3.66
C ASN A 131 -17.93 4.16 2.71
N ASP A 132 -18.75 5.12 3.08
CA ASP A 132 -18.97 6.34 2.28
C ASP A 132 -17.68 7.14 2.10
N TYR A 133 -16.85 7.24 3.15
CA TYR A 133 -15.56 7.91 3.06
C TYR A 133 -14.58 7.15 2.16
N GLY A 134 -14.45 5.84 2.34
CA GLY A 134 -13.61 4.99 1.49
C GLY A 134 -14.05 5.03 0.03
N ALA A 135 -15.35 4.98 -0.25
CA ALA A 135 -15.89 5.06 -1.60
C ALA A 135 -15.60 6.43 -2.26
N ARG A 136 -15.59 7.52 -1.48
CA ARG A 136 -15.13 8.83 -1.96
C ARG A 136 -13.65 8.79 -2.32
N LEU A 137 -12.78 8.22 -1.48
CA LEU A 137 -11.35 8.10 -1.80
C LEU A 137 -11.08 7.29 -3.07
N VAL A 138 -11.79 6.18 -3.26
CA VAL A 138 -11.71 5.37 -4.49
C VAL A 138 -12.10 6.19 -5.72
N ARG A 139 -13.16 7.00 -5.61
CA ARG A 139 -13.65 7.86 -6.69
C ARG A 139 -12.70 9.01 -7.01
N ASP A 140 -12.18 9.66 -5.98
CA ASP A 140 -11.32 10.85 -6.10
C ASP A 140 -9.90 10.48 -6.55
N HIS A 141 -9.48 9.22 -6.36
CA HIS A 141 -8.17 8.71 -6.75
C HIS A 141 -8.29 7.39 -7.55
N PRO A 142 -8.86 7.44 -8.77
CA PRO A 142 -9.16 6.26 -9.56
C PRO A 142 -7.89 5.43 -9.83
N GLY A 143 -7.98 4.13 -9.58
CA GLY A 143 -6.88 3.17 -9.73
C GLY A 143 -5.82 3.22 -8.62
N ARG A 144 -5.86 4.21 -7.72
CA ARG A 144 -4.93 4.31 -6.58
C ARG A 144 -5.49 3.60 -5.35
N PHE A 145 -6.78 3.73 -5.10
CA PHE A 145 -7.44 3.07 -3.98
C PHE A 145 -8.50 2.06 -4.44
N GLY A 146 -8.55 0.93 -3.75
CA GLY A 146 -9.72 0.05 -3.63
C GLY A 146 -10.23 0.06 -2.18
N LEU A 147 -11.31 -0.67 -1.88
CA LEU A 147 -11.90 -0.69 -0.54
C LEU A 147 -12.44 -2.08 -0.20
N PHE A 148 -12.12 -2.58 0.98
CA PHE A 148 -12.89 -3.62 1.64
C PHE A 148 -14.06 -3.00 2.40
N ALA A 149 -15.25 -3.54 2.19
CA ALA A 149 -16.44 -3.09 2.90
C ALA A 149 -16.27 -3.27 4.42
N VAL A 150 -16.66 -2.25 5.16
CA VAL A 150 -16.79 -2.28 6.61
C VAL A 150 -18.19 -2.78 6.94
N ILE A 151 -18.25 -3.82 7.75
CA ILE A 151 -19.50 -4.36 8.29
C ILE A 151 -19.53 -4.20 9.81
N ALA A 152 -20.69 -4.37 10.42
CA ALA A 152 -20.89 -4.33 11.87
C ALA A 152 -21.26 -5.74 12.36
N PRO A 153 -20.29 -6.66 12.60
CA PRO A 153 -20.57 -8.09 12.72
C PRO A 153 -21.59 -8.52 13.78
N PRO A 154 -21.72 -7.85 14.95
CA PRO A 154 -22.78 -8.17 15.91
C PRO A 154 -24.21 -7.94 15.39
N ASP A 155 -24.34 -7.17 14.31
CA ASP A 155 -25.59 -6.89 13.62
C ASP A 155 -25.58 -7.50 12.22
N VAL A 156 -26.22 -8.66 12.10
CA VAL A 156 -26.30 -9.39 10.82
C VAL A 156 -27.00 -8.55 9.76
N GLN A 157 -28.14 -7.91 10.09
CA GLN A 157 -28.89 -7.14 9.10
C GLN A 157 -28.15 -5.87 8.70
N GLY A 158 -27.56 -5.16 9.67
CA GLY A 158 -26.69 -4.02 9.38
C GLY A 158 -25.51 -4.40 8.50
N SER A 159 -24.89 -5.57 8.74
CA SER A 159 -23.80 -6.08 7.90
C SER A 159 -24.25 -6.37 6.46
N LEU A 160 -25.41 -7.01 6.28
CA LEU A 160 -25.96 -7.28 4.95
C LEU A 160 -26.24 -5.98 4.18
N ASN A 161 -26.79 -4.97 4.85
CA ASN A 161 -27.07 -3.67 4.24
C ASN A 161 -25.80 -2.90 3.78
N GLU A 162 -24.61 -3.28 4.25
CA GLU A 162 -23.33 -2.70 3.78
C GLU A 162 -22.68 -3.54 2.66
N ILE A 163 -23.25 -4.70 2.32
CA ILE A 163 -22.76 -5.60 1.26
C ILE A 163 -23.57 -5.45 -0.04
N GLU A 164 -24.81 -5.00 0.04
CA GLU A 164 -25.71 -4.70 -1.09
C GLU A 164 -25.29 -3.45 -1.89
#